data_AF-A0A7K5NWJ6-F1
#
_entry.id   AF-A0A7K5NWJ6-F1
#
_cell.length_a   1.000
_cell.length_b   1.000
_cell.length_c   1.000
_cell.angle_alpha   90.00
_cell.angle_beta   90.00
_cell.angle_gamma   90.00
#
_symmetry.space_group_name_H-M   'P 1'
#
loop_
_entity.id
_entity.type
_entity.pdbx_description
1 polymer ?
#
loop_
_entity_poly.entity_id
_entity_poly.type
_entity_poly.pdbx_seq_one_letter_code
_entity_poly.pdbx_strand_id
1 'polypeptide(L)'
;MDRFAWTSGLLELGETLVVQQRGVRLCDGEEKVKFDSGVLLLSTHRLIWRDQKNHECCIALPLSQIVFIEEQAAGIGKSAKIVVHLHPASSNKEPGPFQSSKYSYIKLSFKEHGQIEFYRRLSEEMTQRRWETMPTGQTIQVNKDPQAGRIRAVGIVGIERKLEEKRKETDKNISEAFEDLSKLMEKAKEMVELSKSIANKIKEKQGDITEDETIRFKSYLLSMGIANPVTRETYGSGTHYHMQLAKQLAGILQTPLE
;
A
#
# COMPACT_ATOMS: atom_id res chain seq x y z
N MET A 1 8.99 15.32 -15.70
CA MET A 1 9.57 15.54 -14.35
C MET A 1 9.28 16.93 -13.75
N ASP A 2 8.79 17.87 -14.54
CA ASP A 2 8.45 19.26 -14.19
C ASP A 2 7.12 19.43 -13.41
N ARG A 3 6.55 18.33 -12.91
CA ARG A 3 5.39 18.28 -11.99
C ARG A 3 5.79 18.19 -10.52
N PHE A 4 7.06 17.96 -10.23
CA PHE A 4 7.56 17.94 -8.86
C PHE A 4 7.74 19.36 -8.34
N ALA A 5 7.40 19.56 -7.07
CA ALA A 5 7.65 20.78 -6.32
C ALA A 5 8.63 20.52 -5.17
N TRP A 6 9.36 21.54 -4.75
CA TRP A 6 10.16 21.49 -3.52
C TRP A 6 9.24 21.36 -2.31
N THR A 7 9.66 20.59 -1.30
CA THR A 7 8.91 20.42 -0.06
C THR A 7 9.87 20.33 1.13
N SER A 8 9.37 20.61 2.34
CA SER A 8 10.11 20.34 3.58
C SER A 8 10.25 18.85 3.87
N GLY A 9 9.53 17.99 3.14
CA GLY A 9 9.51 16.54 3.32
C GLY A 9 8.75 16.09 4.56
N LEU A 10 8.08 17.00 5.26
CA LEU A 10 7.13 16.72 6.34
C LEU A 10 5.77 16.37 5.75
N LEU A 11 5.04 15.49 6.44
CA LEU A 11 3.67 15.17 6.10
C LEU A 11 2.74 16.31 6.53
N GLU A 12 1.77 16.62 5.68
CA GLU A 12 0.76 17.64 5.94
C GLU A 12 -0.33 17.13 6.90
N LEU A 13 -1.13 18.04 7.43
CA LEU A 13 -2.23 17.68 8.33
C LEU A 13 -3.26 16.82 7.58
N GLY A 14 -3.53 15.61 8.08
CA GLY A 14 -4.40 14.64 7.41
C GLY A 14 -3.68 13.76 6.37
N GLU A 15 -2.39 14.01 6.12
CA GLU A 15 -1.54 13.17 5.28
C GLU A 15 -0.84 12.10 6.15
N THR A 16 -1.06 10.84 5.81
CA THR A 16 -0.43 9.68 6.47
C THR A 16 0.56 8.98 5.55
N LEU A 17 1.66 8.48 6.12
CA LEU A 17 2.65 7.66 5.42
C LEU A 17 2.11 6.25 5.17
N VAL A 18 2.24 5.77 3.94
CA VAL A 18 1.79 4.42 3.52
C VAL A 18 2.98 3.46 3.47
N VAL A 19 4.04 3.84 2.73
CA VAL A 19 5.25 3.04 2.60
C VAL A 19 6.44 3.95 2.28
N GLN A 20 7.64 3.50 2.65
CA GLN A 20 8.89 4.13 2.24
C GLN A 20 9.86 3.08 1.70
N GLN A 21 10.64 3.44 0.69
CA GLN A 21 11.62 2.56 0.07
C GLN A 21 12.92 3.32 -0.18
N ARG A 22 14.04 2.73 0.26
CA ARG A 22 15.39 3.26 0.02
C ARG A 22 15.93 2.81 -1.33
N GLY A 23 17.00 3.46 -1.78
CA GLY A 23 17.70 3.11 -3.00
C GLY A 23 16.87 3.36 -4.26
N VAL A 24 16.02 4.39 -4.28
CA VAL A 24 15.17 4.72 -5.43
C VAL A 24 15.77 5.87 -6.24
N ARG A 25 15.93 5.65 -7.54
CA ARG A 25 16.32 6.64 -8.55
C ARG A 25 15.07 7.15 -9.29
N LEU A 26 15.03 8.44 -9.56
CA LEU A 26 14.07 9.05 -10.48
C LEU A 26 14.71 9.24 -11.86
N CYS A 27 13.91 9.04 -12.91
CA CYS A 27 14.24 9.42 -14.29
C CYS A 27 13.14 10.31 -14.86
N ASP A 28 13.52 11.24 -15.74
CA ASP A 28 12.57 12.02 -16.53
C ASP A 28 12.37 11.34 -17.89
N GLY A 29 11.25 10.63 -18.07
CA GLY A 29 11.08 9.77 -19.23
C GLY A 29 12.17 8.70 -19.34
N GLU A 30 12.93 8.74 -20.43
CA GLU A 30 14.12 7.90 -20.65
C GLU A 30 15.42 8.54 -20.15
N GLU A 31 15.40 9.83 -19.80
CA GLU A 31 16.58 10.57 -19.39
C GLU A 31 16.92 10.35 -17.91
N LYS A 32 18.20 10.10 -17.65
CA LYS A 32 18.72 10.02 -16.28
C LYS A 32 18.90 11.44 -15.74
N VAL A 33 18.37 11.69 -14.54
CA VAL A 33 18.50 12.96 -13.84
C VAL A 33 19.40 12.84 -12.60
N LYS A 34 19.71 13.96 -11.95
CA LYS A 34 20.59 14.03 -10.76
C LYS A 34 20.05 13.28 -9.53
N PHE A 35 18.77 12.91 -9.54
CA PHE A 35 18.06 12.22 -8.45
C PHE A 35 18.31 10.71 -8.46
N ASP A 36 19.54 10.33 -8.13
CA ASP A 36 20.05 8.98 -8.35
C ASP A 36 19.87 8.02 -7.15
N SER A 37 20.05 8.52 -5.93
CA SER A 37 19.97 7.68 -4.74
C SER A 37 19.23 8.43 -3.64
N GLY A 38 17.97 8.06 -3.44
CA GLY A 38 17.12 8.65 -2.42
C GLY A 38 16.15 7.66 -1.82
N VAL A 39 15.40 8.17 -0.86
CA VAL A 39 14.29 7.46 -0.22
C VAL A 39 13.01 7.98 -0.86
N LEU A 40 12.22 7.07 -1.40
CA LEU A 40 10.90 7.37 -1.93
C LEU A 40 9.85 7.03 -0.87
N LEU A 41 9.02 8.00 -0.53
CA LEU A 41 7.93 7.88 0.42
C LEU A 41 6.62 8.02 -0.36
N LEU A 42 5.72 7.08 -0.13
CA LEU A 42 4.34 7.18 -0.56
C LEU A 42 3.50 7.56 0.65
N SER A 43 2.80 8.67 0.56
CA SER A 43 1.76 9.05 1.50
C SER A 43 0.38 8.85 0.85
N THR A 44 -0.66 9.16 1.62
CA THR A 44 -2.05 9.25 1.12
C THR A 44 -2.29 10.34 0.08
N HIS A 45 -1.38 11.32 -0.05
CA HIS A 45 -1.61 12.50 -0.89
C HIS A 45 -0.50 12.73 -1.91
N ARG A 46 0.73 12.30 -1.63
CA ARG A 46 1.91 12.66 -2.40
C ARG A 46 2.88 11.50 -2.51
N LEU A 47 3.64 11.54 -3.59
CA LEU A 47 4.87 10.79 -3.77
C LEU A 47 6.04 11.73 -3.47
N ILE A 48 6.77 11.46 -2.39
CA ILE A 48 7.84 12.33 -1.89
C ILE A 48 9.18 11.62 -2.09
N TRP A 49 10.12 12.26 -2.76
CA TRP A 49 11.48 11.76 -2.89
C TRP A 49 12.42 12.63 -2.07
N ARG A 50 13.25 12.00 -1.24
CA ARG A 50 14.24 12.63 -0.38
C ARG A 50 15.64 12.16 -0.76
N ASP A 51 16.56 13.08 -1.00
CA ASP A 51 17.95 12.74 -1.29
C ASP A 51 18.61 12.05 -0.09
N GLN A 52 19.43 11.04 -0.38
CA GLN A 52 20.10 10.25 0.65
C GLN A 52 21.26 11.02 1.31
N LYS A 53 21.93 11.93 0.59
CA LYS A 53 23.08 12.71 1.07
C LYS A 53 22.64 14.06 1.61
N ASN A 54 21.68 14.70 0.96
CA ASN A 54 21.13 15.98 1.37
C ASN A 54 19.67 15.84 1.79
N HIS A 55 19.42 15.61 3.09
CA HIS A 55 18.06 15.42 3.60
C HIS A 55 17.14 16.64 3.45
N GLU A 56 17.68 17.84 3.18
CA GLU A 56 16.90 19.03 2.87
C GLU A 56 16.41 19.05 1.41
N CYS A 57 17.04 18.25 0.53
CA CYS A 57 16.61 18.08 -0.86
C CYS A 57 15.44 17.10 -0.92
N CYS A 58 14.23 17.62 -0.68
CA CYS A 58 12.98 16.89 -0.81
C CYS A 58 12.13 17.48 -1.93
N ILE A 59 11.61 16.60 -2.80
CA ILE A 59 10.68 16.96 -3.85
C ILE A 59 9.44 16.09 -3.75
N ALA A 60 8.27 16.66 -4.03
CA ALA A 60 7.00 15.96 -3.95
C ALA A 60 6.20 16.09 -5.26
N LEU A 61 5.49 15.03 -5.59
CA LEU A 61 4.51 14.95 -6.66
C LEU A 61 3.15 14.60 -6.05
N PRO A 62 2.12 15.44 -6.19
CA PRO A 62 0.76 15.08 -5.76
C PRO A 62 0.26 13.84 -6.48
N LEU A 63 -0.37 12.91 -5.77
CA LEU A 63 -0.91 11.69 -6.39
C LEU A 63 -2.04 12.01 -7.38
N SER A 64 -2.77 13.11 -7.17
CA SER A 64 -3.76 13.62 -8.12
C SER A 64 -3.18 13.99 -9.50
N GLN A 65 -1.86 14.19 -9.61
CA GLN A 65 -1.20 14.43 -10.90
C GLN A 65 -0.93 13.13 -11.68
N ILE A 66 -1.05 11.97 -11.04
CA ILE A 66 -0.78 10.67 -11.67
C ILE A 66 -2.03 10.22 -12.43
N VAL A 67 -1.88 9.94 -13.72
CA VAL A 67 -2.95 9.41 -14.59
C VAL A 67 -3.02 7.90 -14.45
N PHE A 68 -1.86 7.24 -14.51
CA PHE A 68 -1.76 5.79 -14.58
C PHE A 68 -0.33 5.36 -14.20
N ILE A 69 -0.21 4.12 -13.71
CA ILE A 69 1.06 3.50 -13.34
C ILE A 69 1.19 2.12 -13.96
N GLU A 70 2.38 1.79 -14.44
CA GLU A 70 2.68 0.46 -14.99
C GLU A 70 4.04 -0.04 -14.54
N GLU A 71 4.19 -1.35 -14.51
CA GLU A 71 5.48 -1.99 -14.31
C GLU A 71 6.15 -2.24 -15.68
N GLN A 72 7.32 -1.64 -15.87
CA GLN A 72 8.16 -1.89 -17.03
C GLN A 72 9.25 -2.89 -16.65
N ALA A 73 9.19 -4.09 -17.24
CA ALA A 73 10.23 -5.09 -17.07
C ALA A 73 11.60 -4.52 -17.44
N ALA A 74 12.58 -4.75 -16.56
CA ALA A 74 13.97 -4.48 -16.87
C ALA A 74 14.61 -5.78 -17.38
N GLY A 75 15.59 -5.66 -18.29
CA GLY A 75 16.29 -6.81 -18.83
C GLY A 75 16.89 -7.73 -17.75
N ILE A 76 17.30 -8.93 -18.17
CA ILE A 76 17.76 -10.02 -17.30
C ILE A 76 18.66 -9.51 -16.15
N GLY A 77 18.28 -9.84 -14.91
CA GLY A 77 19.03 -9.50 -13.70
C GLY A 77 18.78 -8.10 -13.11
N LYS A 78 17.82 -7.33 -13.64
CA LYS A 78 17.44 -6.01 -13.09
C LYS A 78 16.01 -6.03 -12.56
N SER A 79 15.76 -5.30 -11.48
CA SER A 79 14.41 -5.06 -10.97
C SER A 79 13.60 -4.24 -11.97
N ALA A 80 12.32 -4.58 -12.11
CA ALA A 80 11.39 -3.81 -12.91
C ALA A 80 11.32 -2.35 -12.43
N LYS A 81 10.98 -1.45 -13.35
CA LYS A 81 10.79 -0.03 -13.08
C LYS A 81 9.30 0.25 -12.98
N ILE A 82 8.93 1.14 -12.08
CA ILE A 82 7.56 1.67 -12.07
C ILE A 82 7.56 2.91 -12.95
N VAL A 83 6.75 2.90 -14.00
CA VAL A 83 6.51 4.06 -14.87
C VAL A 83 5.26 4.76 -14.35
N VAL A 84 5.37 6.07 -14.12
CA VAL A 84 4.29 6.91 -13.59
C VAL A 84 3.95 7.95 -14.65
N HIS A 85 2.78 7.82 -15.25
CA HIS A 85 2.25 8.75 -16.26
C HIS A 85 1.53 9.89 -15.59
N LEU A 86 1.78 11.12 -16.05
CA LEU A 86 1.39 12.35 -15.37
C LEU A 86 0.50 13.21 -16.28
N HIS A 87 -0.38 13.98 -15.65
CA HIS A 87 -1.13 15.03 -16.33
C HIS A 87 -0.18 16.14 -16.86
N PRO A 88 -0.63 16.95 -17.84
CA PRO A 88 0.10 18.12 -18.31
C PRO A 88 0.37 19.16 -17.20
N ALA A 89 1.34 20.04 -17.44
CA ALA A 89 1.77 21.03 -16.46
C ALA A 89 0.65 22.04 -16.24
N SER A 90 0.32 22.31 -14.99
CA SER A 90 -0.40 23.54 -14.70
C SER A 90 0.55 24.74 -14.85
N SER A 91 0.02 25.85 -15.34
CA SER A 91 0.75 27.12 -15.44
C SER A 91 1.07 27.72 -14.07
N ASN A 92 0.28 27.41 -13.04
CA ASN A 92 0.43 27.90 -11.67
C ASN A 92 1.19 26.91 -10.76
N LYS A 93 2.22 26.23 -11.29
CA LYS A 93 2.94 25.22 -10.50
C LYS A 93 3.84 25.86 -9.44
N GLU A 94 3.91 25.20 -8.30
CA GLU A 94 4.91 25.49 -7.27
C GLU A 94 6.34 25.29 -7.81
N PRO A 95 7.34 26.04 -7.31
CA PRO A 95 8.70 25.92 -7.76
C PRO A 95 9.24 24.51 -7.49
N GLY A 96 9.93 23.97 -8.50
CA GLY A 96 10.46 22.61 -8.48
C GLY A 96 11.84 22.52 -9.14
N PRO A 97 12.46 21.34 -9.11
CA PRO A 97 13.80 21.15 -9.67
C PRO A 97 13.87 21.29 -11.20
N PHE A 98 12.74 21.16 -11.90
CA PHE A 98 12.64 21.26 -13.35
C PHE A 98 11.58 22.26 -13.76
N GLN A 99 11.95 23.22 -14.63
CA GLN A 99 11.01 24.20 -15.16
C GLN A 99 10.10 23.61 -16.24
N SER A 100 10.63 22.73 -17.07
CA SER A 100 9.89 22.02 -18.12
C SER A 100 10.43 20.61 -18.30
N SER A 101 9.60 19.74 -18.85
CA SER A 101 9.97 18.40 -19.28
C SER A 101 9.32 18.11 -20.61
N LYS A 102 10.02 17.38 -21.47
CA LYS A 102 9.48 16.89 -22.75
C LYS A 102 8.63 15.64 -22.57
N TYR A 103 8.69 15.00 -21.40
CA TYR A 103 8.06 13.71 -21.13
C TYR A 103 6.82 13.89 -20.25
N SER A 104 5.77 13.16 -20.60
CA SER A 104 4.53 13.06 -19.81
C SER A 104 4.61 12.02 -18.69
N TYR A 105 5.77 11.38 -18.48
CA TYR A 105 5.93 10.32 -17.50
C TYR A 105 7.32 10.35 -16.85
N ILE A 106 7.42 9.71 -15.69
CA ILE A 106 8.68 9.51 -14.95
C ILE A 106 8.89 8.02 -14.71
N LYS A 107 10.13 7.62 -14.41
CA LYS A 107 10.43 6.25 -14.00
C LYS A 107 11.04 6.19 -12.61
N LEU A 108 10.52 5.30 -11.78
CA LEU A 108 11.05 4.95 -10.48
C LEU A 108 11.87 3.67 -10.64
N SER A 109 13.18 3.75 -10.42
CA SER A 109 14.08 2.61 -10.51
C SER A 109 14.58 2.22 -9.12
N PHE A 110 14.32 0.97 -8.73
CA PHE A 110 14.61 0.44 -7.39
C PHE A 110 15.93 -0.33 -7.42
N LYS A 111 16.93 0.16 -6.67
CA LYS A 111 18.26 -0.47 -6.56
C LYS A 111 18.36 -1.43 -5.37
N GLU A 112 17.55 -1.23 -4.34
CA GLU A 112 17.57 -1.99 -3.07
C GLU A 112 16.31 -2.85 -2.91
N HIS A 113 15.81 -3.42 -4.01
CA HIS A 113 14.55 -4.18 -4.06
C HIS A 113 13.34 -3.35 -3.58
N GLY A 114 12.21 -4.03 -3.27
CA GLY A 114 11.00 -3.38 -2.76
C GLY A 114 10.04 -2.83 -3.82
N GLN A 115 10.34 -2.97 -5.12
CA GLN A 115 9.45 -2.48 -6.18
C GLN A 115 8.07 -3.14 -6.15
N ILE A 116 7.99 -4.46 -5.89
CA ILE A 116 6.71 -5.19 -5.88
C ILE A 116 5.75 -4.61 -4.83
N GLU A 117 6.23 -4.49 -3.59
CA GLU A 117 5.43 -3.95 -2.50
C GLU A 117 5.11 -2.47 -2.73
N PHE A 118 6.08 -1.68 -3.21
CA PHE A 118 5.84 -0.27 -3.49
C PHE A 118 4.80 -0.07 -4.60
N TYR A 119 4.88 -0.84 -5.69
CA TYR A 119 3.90 -0.80 -6.78
C TYR A 119 2.51 -1.18 -6.30
N ARG A 120 2.39 -2.26 -5.49
CA ARG A 120 1.12 -2.67 -4.90
C ARG A 120 0.50 -1.56 -4.04
N ARG A 121 1.28 -0.97 -3.14
CA ARG A 121 0.81 0.14 -2.29
C ARG A 121 0.44 1.38 -3.08
N LEU A 122 1.23 1.74 -4.08
CA LEU A 122 0.91 2.87 -4.96
C LEU A 122 -0.39 2.61 -5.73
N SER A 123 -0.60 1.37 -6.20
CA SER A 123 -1.83 0.99 -6.90
C SER A 123 -3.07 1.07 -5.99
N GLU A 124 -2.94 0.65 -4.73
CA GLU A 124 -3.97 0.81 -3.70
C GLU A 124 -4.32 2.28 -3.47
N GLU A 125 -3.32 3.16 -3.29
CA GLU A 125 -3.57 4.60 -3.12
C GLU A 125 -4.22 5.22 -4.36
N MET A 126 -3.76 4.84 -5.56
CA MET A 126 -4.35 5.30 -6.82
C MET A 126 -5.81 4.86 -6.99
N THR A 127 -6.18 3.71 -6.43
CA THR A 127 -7.56 3.20 -6.46
C THR A 127 -8.43 3.88 -5.40
N GLN A 128 -7.92 4.05 -4.18
CA GLN A 128 -8.68 4.63 -3.07
C GLN A 128 -8.83 6.15 -3.18
N ARG A 129 -7.91 6.84 -3.88
CA ARG A 129 -7.91 8.30 -4.09
C ARG A 129 -8.17 9.07 -2.79
N ARG A 130 -7.51 8.67 -1.70
CA ARG A 130 -7.78 9.20 -0.34
C ARG A 130 -7.58 10.70 -0.23
N TRP A 131 -6.79 11.30 -1.11
CA TRP A 131 -6.63 12.75 -1.25
C TRP A 131 -7.90 13.51 -1.67
N GLU A 132 -8.98 12.82 -2.08
CA GLU A 132 -10.25 13.43 -2.46
C GLU A 132 -11.29 13.42 -1.34
N THR A 133 -11.16 12.46 -0.42
CA THR A 133 -12.12 12.24 0.66
C THR A 133 -11.59 12.73 2.01
N MET A 134 -10.28 12.85 2.17
CA MET A 134 -9.67 13.45 3.36
C MET A 134 -9.83 14.97 3.29
N PRO A 135 -10.48 15.62 4.27
CA PRO A 135 -10.55 17.08 4.30
C PRO A 135 -9.14 17.62 4.53
N THR A 136 -8.49 18.05 3.45
CA THR A 136 -7.31 18.93 3.52
C THR A 136 -7.74 20.11 4.39
N GLY A 137 -7.05 20.32 5.52
CA GLY A 137 -7.45 21.29 6.54
C GLY A 137 -7.95 22.59 5.90
N GLN A 138 -9.16 23.01 6.28
CA GLN A 138 -9.87 24.16 5.72
C GLN A 138 -8.89 25.29 5.39
N THR A 139 -8.67 25.54 4.11
CA THR A 139 -8.20 26.83 3.66
C THR A 139 -9.16 27.85 4.24
N ILE A 140 -8.64 28.75 5.08
CA ILE A 140 -9.34 29.99 5.40
C ILE A 140 -9.45 30.70 4.06
N GLN A 141 -10.59 30.50 3.39
CA GLN A 141 -10.96 31.24 2.20
C GLN A 141 -11.09 32.69 2.63
N VAL A 142 -10.02 33.46 2.45
CA VAL A 142 -10.13 34.92 2.37
C VAL A 142 -10.76 35.20 1.01
N ASN A 143 -12.08 35.00 0.93
CA ASN A 143 -12.88 35.51 -0.17
C ASN A 143 -12.78 37.03 -0.11
N LYS A 144 -11.99 37.60 -1.03
CA LYS A 144 -12.12 39.00 -1.43
C LYS A 144 -13.45 39.12 -2.17
N ASP A 145 -14.49 39.48 -1.43
CA ASP A 145 -15.68 40.09 -2.01
C ASP A 145 -15.94 41.42 -1.27
N PRO A 146 -15.92 42.57 -1.96
CA PRO A 146 -16.11 43.86 -1.32
C PRO A 146 -17.60 44.22 -1.35
N GLN A 147 -18.41 43.67 -0.43
CA GLN A 147 -19.61 44.37 0.06
C GLN A 147 -20.28 43.71 1.28
N ALA A 148 -20.38 44.52 2.34
CA ALA A 148 -21.39 44.54 3.39
C ALA A 148 -21.59 43.30 4.31
N GLY A 149 -21.45 43.54 5.62
CA GLY A 149 -22.20 42.80 6.64
C GLY A 149 -21.41 42.28 7.83
N ARG A 150 -21.04 43.17 8.75
CA ARG A 150 -20.61 42.85 10.13
C ARG A 150 -21.73 42.04 10.82
N ILE A 151 -21.40 40.95 11.52
CA ILE A 151 -21.63 40.78 12.97
C ILE A 151 -20.84 39.56 13.50
N ARG A 152 -20.25 39.80 14.67
CA ARG A 152 -19.31 38.99 15.44
C ARG A 152 -19.99 37.76 16.06
N ALA A 153 -19.31 36.62 16.07
CA ALA A 153 -19.44 35.60 17.10
C ALA A 153 -18.03 35.32 17.66
N VAL A 154 -17.65 36.15 18.63
CA VAL A 154 -16.37 36.12 19.35
C VAL A 154 -16.59 35.29 20.62
N GLY A 155 -15.78 34.24 20.82
CA GLY A 155 -15.66 33.54 22.11
C GLY A 155 -15.26 32.07 22.00
N ILE A 156 -14.32 31.64 22.86
CA ILE A 156 -13.77 30.27 22.99
C ILE A 156 -14.89 29.20 23.13
N VAL A 157 -16.02 29.56 23.74
CA VAL A 157 -17.19 28.70 23.94
C VAL A 157 -17.84 28.25 22.62
N GLY A 158 -17.78 29.06 21.56
CA GLY A 158 -18.31 28.69 20.23
C GLY A 158 -17.43 27.69 19.49
N ILE A 159 -16.12 27.69 19.78
CA ILE A 159 -15.15 26.74 19.24
C ILE A 159 -15.27 25.42 20.02
N GLU A 160 -15.40 25.46 21.35
CA GLU A 160 -15.62 24.26 22.17
C GLU A 160 -16.88 23.50 21.76
N ARG A 161 -18.02 24.19 21.56
CA ARG A 161 -19.25 23.54 21.10
C ARG A 161 -19.09 22.87 19.73
N LYS A 162 -18.39 23.51 18.79
CA LYS A 162 -18.11 22.93 17.47
C LYS A 162 -17.08 21.78 17.53
N LEU A 163 -16.13 21.82 18.46
CA LEU A 163 -15.15 20.75 18.66
C LEU A 163 -15.81 19.51 19.26
N GLU A 164 -16.73 19.70 20.20
CA GLU A 164 -17.45 18.63 20.87
C GLU A 164 -18.49 17.96 19.94
N GLU A 165 -19.18 18.74 19.11
CA GLU A 165 -20.02 18.22 18.02
C GLU A 165 -19.20 17.40 17.01
N LYS A 166 -18.04 17.90 16.56
CA LYS A 166 -17.16 17.15 15.66
C LYS A 166 -16.61 15.88 16.30
N ARG A 167 -16.26 15.90 17.59
CA ARG A 167 -15.84 14.69 18.32
C ARG A 167 -16.95 13.65 18.33
N LYS A 168 -18.19 14.08 18.60
CA LYS A 168 -19.35 13.19 18.63
C LYS A 168 -19.70 12.61 17.25
N GLU A 169 -19.55 13.40 16.19
CA GLU A 169 -19.73 12.94 14.81
C GLU A 169 -18.64 11.95 14.39
N THR A 170 -17.37 12.25 14.75
CA THR A 170 -16.24 11.36 14.45
C THR A 170 -16.37 10.04 15.21
N ASP A 171 -16.79 10.07 16.47
CA ASP A 171 -17.00 8.86 17.29
C ASP A 171 -18.14 7.99 16.75
N LYS A 172 -19.21 8.61 16.24
CA LYS A 172 -20.30 7.89 15.57
C LYS A 172 -19.83 7.24 14.26
N ASN A 173 -19.10 7.97 13.43
CA ASN A 173 -18.59 7.46 12.16
C ASN A 173 -17.55 6.33 12.37
N ILE A 174 -16.70 6.46 13.39
CA ILE A 174 -15.79 5.39 13.81
C ILE A 174 -16.56 4.16 14.29
N SER A 175 -17.59 4.34 15.12
CA SER A 175 -18.41 3.23 15.62
C SER A 175 -19.13 2.50 14.49
N GLU A 176 -19.66 3.23 13.51
CA GLU A 176 -20.32 2.69 12.32
C GLU A 176 -19.33 1.90 11.44
N ALA A 177 -18.12 2.43 11.22
CA ALA A 177 -17.06 1.73 10.50
C ALA A 177 -16.58 0.45 11.22
N PHE A 178 -16.51 0.46 12.55
CA PHE A 178 -16.18 -0.75 13.33
C PHE A 178 -17.32 -1.78 13.33
N GLU A 179 -18.57 -1.34 13.26
CA GLU A 179 -19.72 -2.23 13.12
C GLU A 179 -19.68 -2.94 11.76
N ASP A 180 -19.36 -2.23 10.69
CA ASP A 180 -19.24 -2.81 9.35
C ASP A 180 -18.03 -3.74 9.19
N LEU A 181 -16.88 -3.39 9.80
CA LEU A 181 -15.76 -4.32 9.90
C LEU A 181 -16.12 -5.57 10.70
N SER A 182 -16.89 -5.43 11.78
CA SER A 182 -17.35 -6.56 12.60
C SER A 182 -18.28 -7.47 11.80
N LYS A 183 -19.21 -6.92 11.01
CA LYS A 183 -20.07 -7.67 10.08
C LYS A 183 -19.25 -8.39 9.01
N LEU A 184 -18.23 -7.74 8.46
CA LEU A 184 -17.32 -8.35 7.48
C LEU A 184 -16.51 -9.49 8.10
N MET A 185 -16.01 -9.31 9.33
CA MET A 185 -15.29 -10.33 10.10
C MET A 185 -16.20 -11.51 10.46
N GLU A 186 -17.47 -11.26 10.77
CA GLU A 186 -18.46 -12.31 11.04
C GLU A 186 -18.75 -13.15 9.79
N LYS A 187 -18.91 -12.51 8.63
CA LYS A 187 -19.06 -13.22 7.34
C LYS A 187 -17.82 -14.02 6.96
N ALA A 188 -16.64 -13.48 7.21
CA ALA A 188 -15.39 -14.19 7.01
C ALA A 188 -15.27 -15.40 7.96
N LYS A 189 -15.75 -15.28 9.21
CA LYS A 189 -15.77 -16.38 10.20
C LYS A 189 -16.66 -17.53 9.75
N GLU A 190 -17.87 -17.25 9.24
CA GLU A 190 -18.76 -18.26 8.66
C GLU A 190 -18.08 -19.02 7.50
N MET A 191 -17.39 -18.30 6.61
CA MET A 191 -16.69 -18.89 5.47
C MET A 191 -15.48 -19.76 5.88
N VAL A 192 -14.77 -19.33 6.93
CA VAL A 192 -13.65 -20.08 7.53
C VAL A 192 -14.15 -21.35 8.22
N GLU A 193 -15.28 -21.28 8.92
CA GLU A 193 -15.89 -22.42 9.59
C GLU A 193 -16.43 -23.46 8.60
N LEU A 194 -17.05 -23.01 7.50
CA LEU A 194 -17.42 -23.87 6.38
C LEU A 194 -16.19 -24.57 5.78
N SER A 195 -15.10 -23.83 5.56
CA SER A 195 -13.85 -24.37 5.04
C SER A 195 -13.23 -25.42 5.97
N LYS A 196 -13.30 -25.22 7.29
CA LYS A 196 -12.88 -26.21 8.30
C LYS A 196 -13.78 -27.45 8.30
N SER A 197 -15.10 -27.29 8.15
CA SER A 197 -16.05 -28.40 8.05
C SER A 197 -15.79 -29.25 6.80
N ILE A 198 -15.50 -28.60 5.65
CA ILE A 198 -15.11 -29.28 4.42
C ILE A 198 -13.79 -30.03 4.62
N ALA A 199 -12.78 -29.40 5.24
CA ALA A 199 -11.51 -30.04 5.55
C ALA A 199 -11.68 -31.29 6.44
N ASN A 200 -12.54 -31.22 7.45
CA ASN A 200 -12.82 -32.33 8.35
C ASN A 200 -13.60 -33.45 7.65
N LYS A 201 -14.59 -33.13 6.81
CA LYS A 201 -15.30 -34.14 6.00
C LYS A 201 -14.40 -34.84 4.99
N ILE A 202 -13.44 -34.12 4.41
CA ILE A 202 -12.40 -34.69 3.53
C ILE A 202 -11.49 -35.63 4.34
N LYS A 203 -11.15 -35.26 5.58
CA LYS A 203 -10.36 -36.10 6.50
C LYS A 203 -11.12 -37.35 6.98
N GLU A 204 -12.44 -37.29 7.17
CA GLU A 204 -13.26 -38.43 7.60
C GLU A 204 -13.50 -39.44 6.47
N LYS A 205 -13.56 -38.98 5.21
CA LYS A 205 -13.71 -39.82 4.00
C LYS A 205 -12.39 -40.32 3.42
N GLN A 206 -11.40 -40.62 4.26
CA GLN A 206 -10.01 -40.97 3.90
C GLN A 206 -9.84 -42.33 3.17
N GLY A 207 -10.70 -42.63 2.20
CA GLY A 207 -10.64 -43.81 1.34
C GLY A 207 -11.16 -43.59 -0.09
N ASP A 208 -11.69 -42.41 -0.46
CA ASP A 208 -12.41 -42.23 -1.75
C ASP A 208 -12.07 -40.91 -2.48
N ILE A 209 -10.99 -40.23 -2.08
CA ILE A 209 -10.63 -38.90 -2.61
C ILE A 209 -9.21 -38.94 -3.18
N THR A 210 -9.06 -38.54 -4.44
CA THR A 210 -7.77 -38.50 -5.15
C THR A 210 -6.81 -37.49 -4.50
N GLU A 211 -5.52 -37.85 -4.49
CA GLU A 211 -4.44 -37.08 -3.84
C GLU A 211 -4.35 -35.62 -4.37
N ASP A 212 -4.70 -35.41 -5.64
CA ASP A 212 -4.67 -34.10 -6.32
C ASP A 212 -5.71 -33.10 -5.77
N GLU A 213 -6.93 -33.56 -5.47
CA GLU A 213 -7.98 -32.70 -4.90
C GLU A 213 -7.61 -32.23 -3.49
N THR A 214 -6.93 -33.10 -2.74
CA THR A 214 -6.43 -32.79 -1.40
C THR A 214 -5.30 -31.75 -1.44
N ILE A 215 -4.42 -31.80 -2.44
CA ILE A 215 -3.32 -30.84 -2.60
C ILE A 215 -3.87 -29.46 -2.99
N ARG A 216 -4.82 -29.40 -3.92
CA ARG A 216 -5.45 -28.14 -4.37
C ARG A 216 -6.27 -27.49 -3.27
N PHE A 217 -6.92 -28.29 -2.44
CA PHE A 217 -7.66 -27.78 -1.29
C PHE A 217 -6.72 -27.23 -0.20
N LYS A 218 -5.58 -27.90 0.05
CA LYS A 218 -4.53 -27.41 0.96
C LYS A 218 -3.92 -26.07 0.50
N SER A 219 -3.70 -25.89 -0.80
CA SER A 219 -3.18 -24.62 -1.35
C SER A 219 -4.21 -23.48 -1.26
N TYR A 220 -5.51 -23.80 -1.39
CA TYR A 220 -6.59 -22.84 -1.21
C TYR A 220 -6.70 -22.34 0.24
N LEU A 221 -6.63 -23.24 1.23
CA LEU A 221 -6.62 -22.87 2.65
C LEU A 221 -5.42 -21.98 3.02
N LEU A 222 -4.23 -22.31 2.51
CA LEU A 222 -3.01 -21.52 2.73
C LEU A 222 -3.11 -20.12 2.10
N SER A 223 -3.69 -20.03 0.90
CA SER A 223 -3.90 -18.76 0.17
C SER A 223 -4.94 -17.85 0.85
N MET A 224 -5.91 -18.43 1.56
CA MET A 224 -6.89 -17.69 2.37
C MET A 224 -6.34 -17.27 3.75
N GLY A 225 -5.07 -17.55 4.07
CA GLY A 225 -4.46 -17.23 5.35
C GLY A 225 -4.96 -18.09 6.52
N ILE A 226 -5.69 -19.17 6.22
CA ILE A 226 -6.09 -20.16 7.22
C ILE A 226 -4.85 -21.01 7.53
N ALA A 227 -4.25 -20.78 8.70
CA ALA A 227 -3.16 -21.59 9.18
C ALA A 227 -3.56 -23.06 9.17
N ASN A 228 -2.72 -23.88 8.54
CA ASN A 228 -2.92 -25.30 8.30
C ASN A 228 -3.37 -26.03 9.60
N PRO A 229 -4.63 -26.49 9.73
CA PRO A 229 -5.03 -27.22 10.93
C PRO A 229 -4.40 -28.63 11.00
N VAL A 230 -3.74 -29.08 9.92
CA VAL A 230 -3.31 -30.48 9.75
C VAL A 230 -1.78 -30.64 9.84
N THR A 231 -1.08 -29.79 10.58
CA THR A 231 0.31 -30.08 10.96
C THR A 231 0.62 -29.92 12.45
N ARG A 232 -0.30 -29.39 13.26
CA ARG A 232 -0.08 -29.25 14.71
C ARG A 232 -0.74 -30.31 15.58
N GLU A 233 -1.82 -30.94 15.13
CA GLU A 233 -2.61 -31.85 15.99
C GLU A 233 -2.55 -33.32 15.54
N THR A 234 -2.29 -33.60 14.27
CA THR A 234 -2.29 -34.99 13.75
C THR A 234 -0.99 -35.76 13.93
N TYR A 235 0.14 -35.08 14.13
CA TYR A 235 1.43 -35.70 14.40
C TYR A 235 1.99 -35.14 15.69
N GLY A 236 1.41 -35.60 16.81
CA GLY A 236 1.95 -35.34 18.13
C GLY A 236 3.43 -35.72 18.19
N SER A 237 4.25 -34.76 18.62
CA SER A 237 5.71 -34.77 18.65
C SER A 237 6.40 -34.59 17.29
N GLY A 238 7.00 -33.43 17.08
CA GLY A 238 7.79 -33.09 15.89
C GLY A 238 8.88 -34.12 15.56
N THR A 239 9.30 -34.94 16.52
CA THR A 239 10.25 -36.04 16.32
C THR A 239 9.75 -37.11 15.34
N HIS A 240 8.46 -37.45 15.32
CA HIS A 240 7.95 -38.49 14.40
C HIS A 240 7.83 -37.98 12.96
N TYR A 241 7.45 -36.70 12.78
CA TYR A 241 7.42 -36.06 11.47
C TYR A 241 8.82 -35.96 10.85
N HIS A 242 9.81 -35.49 11.63
CA HIS A 242 11.19 -35.41 11.16
C HIS A 242 11.79 -36.80 10.86
N MET A 243 11.42 -37.83 11.63
CA MET A 243 11.84 -39.21 11.39
C MET A 243 11.30 -39.75 10.05
N GLN A 244 10.02 -39.53 9.74
CA GLN A 244 9.42 -40.00 8.48
C GLN A 244 9.94 -39.22 7.28
N LEU A 245 10.14 -37.90 7.43
CA LEU A 245 10.76 -37.07 6.41
C LEU A 245 12.21 -37.49 6.12
N ALA A 246 12.98 -37.81 7.17
CA ALA A 246 14.35 -38.30 7.01
C ALA A 246 14.40 -39.65 6.28
N LYS A 247 13.46 -40.57 6.55
CA LYS A 247 13.36 -41.84 5.82
C LYS A 247 13.01 -41.66 4.34
N GLN A 248 12.08 -40.76 4.02
CA GLN A 248 11.73 -40.45 2.63
C GLN A 248 12.89 -39.79 1.88
N LEU A 249 13.57 -38.83 2.50
CA LEU A 249 14.78 -38.20 1.93
C LEU A 249 15.88 -39.23 1.69
N ALA A 250 16.11 -40.15 2.63
CA ALA A 250 17.08 -41.22 2.47
C ALA A 250 16.74 -42.12 1.27
N GLY A 251 15.47 -42.53 1.10
CA GLY A 251 15.04 -43.33 -0.05
C GLY A 251 15.24 -42.62 -1.39
N ILE A 252 14.86 -41.34 -1.47
CA ILE A 252 15.02 -40.52 -2.69
C ILE A 252 16.50 -40.34 -3.03
N LEU A 253 17.37 -40.18 -2.03
CA LEU A 253 18.82 -40.03 -2.23
C LEU A 253 19.53 -41.34 -2.54
N GLN A 254 18.93 -42.49 -2.25
CA GLN A 254 19.49 -43.82 -2.52
C GLN A 254 19.10 -44.36 -3.90
N THR A 255 17.96 -43.91 -4.43
CA THR A 255 17.47 -44.26 -5.79
C THR A 255 18.45 -43.94 -6.93
N PRO A 256 19.29 -42.87 -6.89
CA PRO A 256 20.28 -42.56 -7.93
C PRO A 256 21.64 -43.26 -7.75
N LEU A 257 21.82 -44.06 -6.69
CA LEU A 257 23.09 -44.72 -6.35
C LEU A 257 23.12 -46.23 -6.67
N GLU A 258 21.97 -46.81 -7.05
CA GLU A 258 21.85 -48.13 -7.71
C GLU A 258 21.82 -47.95 -9.23
#